data_AF-X1K9T0-F1
#
_entry.id   AF-X1K9T0-F1
#
_cell.length_a   1.000
_cell.length_b   1.000
_cell.length_c   1.000
_cell.angle_alpha   90.00
_cell.angle_beta   90.00
_cell.angle_gamma   90.00
#
_symmetry.space_group_name_H-M   'P 1'
#
loop_
_entity.id
_entity.type
_entity.pdbx_description
1 polymer ?
#
loop_
_entity_poly.entity_id
_entity_poly.type
_entity_poly.pdbx_seq_one_letter_code
_entity_poly.pdbx_strand_id
1 'polypeptide(L)'
;MAHGAPDYTTQIQVKIVQAQPGDERAAGGVGNYNGILAPPQLLVTWTVDDGYVGELKEILIISDNYAATQVTITIAGVPWCTDWNPTSAMPIIFEDLRLAAGETVLVQCGSIGAVLIDVDGIIVAKEAVI
;
A
#
# COMPACT_ATOMS: atom_id res chain seq x y z
N MET A 1 -16.56 63.89 -8.87
CA MET A 1 -17.17 62.56 -8.68
C MET A 1 -16.04 61.55 -8.61
N ALA A 2 -15.71 61.03 -7.42
CA ALA A 2 -14.64 60.07 -7.24
C ALA A 2 -15.22 58.66 -7.43
N HIS A 3 -14.73 57.93 -8.43
CA HIS A 3 -15.08 56.54 -8.68
C HIS A 3 -14.19 55.67 -7.79
N GLY A 4 -14.78 55.03 -6.77
CA GLY A 4 -14.07 54.08 -5.92
C GLY A 4 -13.65 52.85 -6.73
N ALA A 5 -12.39 52.45 -6.62
CA ALA A 5 -11.89 51.24 -7.26
C ALA A 5 -12.57 49.99 -6.66
N PRO A 6 -12.87 48.96 -7.46
CA PRO A 6 -13.40 47.71 -6.95
C PRO A 6 -12.38 47.02 -6.04
N ASP A 7 -12.84 46.62 -4.86
CA ASP A 7 -12.08 45.81 -3.91
C ASP A 7 -12.12 44.35 -4.35
N TYR A 8 -10.95 43.75 -4.58
CA TYR A 8 -10.77 42.37 -5.01
C TYR A 8 -10.20 41.48 -3.90
N THR A 9 -10.41 41.83 -2.63
CA THR A 9 -10.05 40.94 -1.51
C THR A 9 -11.07 39.82 -1.33
N THR A 10 -11.00 38.81 -2.19
CA THR A 10 -11.61 37.50 -1.90
C THR A 10 -10.86 36.87 -0.74
N GLN A 11 -11.39 36.98 0.47
CA GLN A 11 -10.86 36.26 1.62
C GLN A 11 -11.14 34.76 1.45
N ILE A 12 -10.12 34.01 1.05
CA ILE A 12 -10.18 32.54 1.07
C ILE A 12 -10.14 32.13 2.54
N GLN A 13 -11.25 31.59 3.05
CA GLN A 13 -11.24 30.93 4.35
C GLN A 13 -10.46 29.62 4.23
N VAL A 14 -9.18 29.66 4.59
CA VAL A 14 -8.37 28.45 4.77
C VAL A 14 -8.76 27.83 6.10
N LYS A 15 -9.65 26.83 6.09
CA LYS A 15 -9.90 26.00 7.27
C LYS A 15 -8.72 25.05 7.43
N ILE A 16 -7.78 25.40 8.30
CA ILE A 16 -6.76 24.48 8.76
C ILE A 16 -7.47 23.48 9.69
N VAL A 17 -7.81 22.31 9.17
CA VAL A 17 -8.25 21.19 10.00
C VAL A 17 -6.98 20.62 10.64
N GLN A 18 -6.71 21.05 11.86
CA GLN A 18 -5.70 20.40 12.68
C GLN A 18 -6.20 18.97 12.90
N ALA A 19 -5.51 17.98 12.31
CA ALA A 19 -5.80 16.58 12.60
C ALA A 19 -5.72 16.44 14.12
N GLN A 20 -6.87 16.19 14.76
CA GLN A 20 -6.83 15.60 16.08
C GLN A 20 -6.00 14.31 15.93
N PRO A 21 -5.25 13.87 16.96
CA PRO A 21 -4.77 12.50 16.98
C PRO A 21 -6.02 11.61 17.06
N GLY A 22 -6.69 11.45 15.91
CA GLY A 22 -7.81 10.57 15.73
C GLY A 22 -7.32 9.17 15.95
N ASP A 23 -8.22 8.26 16.32
CA ASP A 23 -7.93 6.88 16.65
C ASP A 23 -7.10 6.22 15.53
N GLU A 24 -5.78 6.30 15.64
CA GLU A 24 -4.86 5.62 14.75
C GLU A 24 -4.84 4.16 15.15
N ARG A 25 -4.93 3.28 14.15
CA ARG A 25 -4.82 1.84 14.38
C ARG A 25 -3.80 1.21 13.45
N ALA A 26 -3.16 0.18 13.96
CA ALA A 26 -2.37 -0.70 13.12
C ALA A 26 -3.27 -1.36 12.08
N ALA A 27 -2.76 -1.46 10.85
CA ALA A 27 -3.42 -2.08 9.71
C ALA A 27 -2.40 -2.90 8.91
N GLY A 28 -2.86 -3.57 7.86
CA GLY A 28 -2.06 -4.47 7.05
C GLY A 28 -2.42 -5.94 7.26
N GLY A 29 -1.46 -6.83 7.08
CA GLY A 29 -1.72 -8.26 7.14
C GLY A 29 -0.48 -9.12 6.97
N VAL A 30 -0.64 -10.40 7.26
CA VAL A 30 0.36 -11.44 7.01
C VAL A 30 -0.28 -12.53 6.18
N GLY A 31 0.48 -13.13 5.28
CA GLY A 31 0.03 -14.23 4.44
C GLY A 31 1.18 -15.15 4.10
N ASN A 32 0.85 -16.40 3.83
CA ASN A 32 1.79 -17.43 3.42
C ASN A 32 1.30 -18.08 2.12
N TYR A 33 2.24 -18.40 1.25
CA TYR A 33 2.02 -19.17 0.04
C TYR A 33 3.00 -20.35 0.01
N ASN A 34 2.46 -21.55 -0.15
CA ASN A 34 3.22 -22.75 -0.42
C ASN A 34 2.72 -23.37 -1.73
N GLY A 35 3.57 -23.42 -2.76
CA GLY A 35 3.12 -23.97 -4.03
C GLY A 35 4.13 -23.93 -5.17
N ILE A 36 3.72 -24.49 -6.30
CA ILE A 36 4.52 -24.65 -7.54
C ILE A 36 3.94 -23.89 -8.74
N LEU A 37 2.89 -23.09 -8.54
CA LEU A 37 2.09 -22.55 -9.64
C LEU A 37 2.74 -21.32 -10.28
N ALA A 38 2.65 -21.25 -11.61
CA ALA A 38 3.21 -20.19 -12.46
C ALA A 38 2.25 -19.01 -12.79
N PRO A 39 0.92 -19.03 -12.55
CA PRO A 39 0.21 -17.78 -12.38
C PRO A 39 0.33 -17.29 -10.92
N PRO A 40 0.77 -16.03 -10.70
CA PRO A 40 0.83 -15.45 -9.37
C PRO A 40 -0.49 -15.57 -8.61
N GLN A 41 -0.42 -16.13 -7.41
CA GLN A 41 -1.55 -16.28 -6.50
C GLN A 41 -1.52 -15.16 -5.45
N LEU A 42 -2.67 -14.88 -4.85
CA LEU A 42 -2.75 -13.96 -3.72
C LEU A 42 -1.87 -14.46 -2.58
N LEU A 43 -0.92 -13.63 -2.15
CA LEU A 43 -0.10 -13.86 -0.95
C LEU A 43 -0.70 -13.14 0.26
N VAL A 44 -0.85 -11.82 0.15
CA VAL A 44 -1.41 -10.98 1.22
C VAL A 44 -2.10 -9.76 0.61
N THR A 45 -3.16 -9.28 1.26
CA THR A 45 -3.88 -8.08 0.86
C THR A 45 -4.28 -7.26 2.06
N TRP A 46 -4.39 -5.95 1.85
CA TRP A 46 -4.96 -5.01 2.80
C TRP A 46 -5.80 -3.99 2.03
N THR A 47 -7.03 -3.79 2.48
CA THR A 47 -7.95 -2.77 1.97
C THR A 47 -8.16 -1.73 3.05
N VAL A 48 -8.12 -0.45 2.68
CA VAL A 48 -8.41 0.64 3.62
C VAL A 48 -9.90 0.64 3.96
N ASP A 49 -10.23 0.56 5.24
CA ASP A 49 -11.62 0.56 5.69
C ASP A 49 -12.33 1.91 5.45
N ASP A 50 -13.66 1.86 5.32
CA ASP A 50 -14.50 3.05 5.18
C ASP A 50 -14.33 4.01 6.36
N GLY A 51 -14.24 5.32 6.06
CA GLY A 51 -14.07 6.37 7.06
C GLY A 51 -12.63 6.59 7.52
N TYR A 52 -11.67 5.86 6.97
CA TYR A 52 -10.24 6.00 7.25
C TYR A 52 -9.44 6.46 6.04
N VAL A 53 -8.27 7.06 6.32
CA VAL A 53 -7.15 7.15 5.38
C VAL A 53 -6.10 6.13 5.79
N GLY A 54 -5.68 5.31 4.85
CA GLY A 54 -4.61 4.34 5.02
C GLY A 54 -3.26 4.98 4.76
N GLU A 55 -2.24 4.54 5.49
CA GLU A 55 -0.85 4.91 5.31
C GLU A 55 -0.04 3.61 5.21
N LEU A 56 0.40 3.27 3.99
CA LEU A 56 1.25 2.10 3.76
C LEU A 56 2.66 2.43 4.26
N LYS A 57 3.25 1.56 5.09
CA LYS A 57 4.59 1.75 5.64
C LYS A 57 5.61 0.79 5.06
N GLU A 58 5.24 -0.48 4.97
CA GLU A 58 6.18 -1.51 4.55
C GLU A 58 5.49 -2.69 3.87
N ILE A 59 6.16 -3.26 2.88
CA ILE A 59 5.88 -4.61 2.39
C ILE A 59 7.16 -5.43 2.53
N LEU A 60 7.07 -6.60 3.16
CA LEU A 60 8.19 -7.53 3.33
C LEU A 60 7.83 -8.89 2.73
N ILE A 61 8.78 -9.44 1.96
CA ILE A 61 8.66 -10.76 1.34
C ILE A 61 9.82 -11.64 1.79
N ILE A 62 9.47 -12.79 2.38
CA ILE A 62 10.42 -13.82 2.81
C ILE A 62 10.16 -15.07 1.98
N SER A 63 11.20 -15.65 1.41
CA SER A 63 11.09 -16.86 0.60
C SER A 63 12.20 -17.85 0.94
N ASP A 64 11.88 -19.13 0.90
CA ASP A 64 12.87 -20.22 0.98
C ASP A 64 13.72 -20.35 -0.31
N ASN A 65 13.23 -19.83 -1.44
CA ASN A 65 13.90 -19.88 -2.74
C ASN A 65 13.59 -18.64 -3.59
N TYR A 66 14.33 -17.57 -3.32
CA TYR A 66 14.27 -16.30 -4.05
C TYR A 66 14.47 -16.43 -5.56
N ALA A 67 15.37 -17.32 -6.00
CA ALA A 67 15.65 -17.49 -7.44
C ALA A 67 14.45 -18.04 -8.23
N ALA A 68 13.56 -18.78 -7.56
CA ALA A 68 12.33 -19.30 -8.14
C ALA A 68 11.10 -18.42 -7.81
N THR A 69 11.23 -17.42 -6.95
CA THR A 69 10.09 -16.61 -6.50
C THR A 69 9.88 -15.41 -7.43
N GLN A 70 8.64 -15.23 -7.85
CA GLN A 70 8.18 -14.06 -8.61
C GLN A 70 7.08 -13.35 -7.82
N VAL A 71 7.14 -12.03 -7.74
CA VAL A 71 6.22 -11.20 -6.96
C VAL A 71 5.61 -10.11 -7.83
N THR A 72 4.31 -9.88 -7.66
CA THR A 72 3.60 -8.73 -8.25
C THR A 72 2.93 -7.95 -7.13
N ILE A 73 3.11 -6.63 -7.13
CA ILE A 73 2.51 -5.72 -6.15
C ILE A 73 1.67 -4.68 -6.88
N THR A 74 0.40 -4.59 -6.48
CA THR A 74 -0.55 -3.57 -6.98
C THR A 74 -1.01 -2.71 -5.80
N ILE A 75 -0.98 -1.39 -5.96
CA ILE A 75 -1.35 -0.40 -4.94
C ILE A 75 -2.41 0.51 -5.54
N ALA A 76 -3.59 0.60 -4.91
CA ALA A 76 -4.71 1.41 -5.40
C ALA A 76 -5.09 1.11 -6.87
N GLY A 77 -4.99 -0.17 -7.27
CA GLY A 77 -5.24 -0.60 -8.66
C GLY A 77 -4.13 -0.27 -9.66
N VAL A 78 -3.04 0.37 -9.23
CA VAL A 78 -1.87 0.69 -10.06
C VAL A 78 -0.77 -0.36 -9.81
N PRO A 79 -0.26 -1.05 -10.84
CA PRO A 79 0.89 -1.93 -10.69
C PRO A 79 2.11 -1.14 -10.22
N TRP A 80 2.63 -1.49 -9.05
CA TRP A 80 3.85 -0.90 -8.50
C TRP A 80 5.09 -1.67 -8.97
N CYS A 81 5.02 -3.00 -8.91
CA CYS A 81 5.96 -3.88 -9.58
C CYS A 81 5.22 -5.09 -10.17
N THR A 82 5.72 -5.58 -11.30
CA THR A 82 5.20 -6.76 -11.98
C THR A 82 6.33 -7.73 -12.21
N ASP A 83 6.09 -9.00 -11.94
CA ASP A 83 7.06 -10.07 -12.18
C ASP A 83 8.45 -9.84 -11.56
N TRP A 84 8.49 -9.19 -10.39
CA TRP A 84 9.73 -8.89 -9.71
C TRP A 84 10.30 -10.15 -9.03
N ASN A 85 11.59 -10.39 -9.25
CA ASN A 85 12.34 -11.44 -8.58
C ASN A 85 13.16 -10.86 -7.42
N PRO A 86 12.66 -10.91 -6.17
CA PRO A 86 13.47 -10.55 -5.02
C PRO A 86 14.69 -11.48 -4.93
N THR A 87 15.84 -10.94 -4.55
CA THR A 87 17.09 -11.71 -4.40
C THR A 87 17.43 -12.00 -2.93
N SER A 88 16.76 -11.32 -2.00
CA SER A 88 16.88 -11.52 -0.56
C SER A 88 15.65 -10.96 0.17
N ALA A 89 15.54 -11.25 1.47
CA ALA A 89 14.58 -10.57 2.33
C ALA A 89 14.99 -9.09 2.43
N MET A 90 14.21 -8.22 1.79
CA MET A 90 14.40 -6.77 1.88
C MET A 90 13.04 -6.10 2.00
N PRO A 91 12.83 -5.29 3.04
CA PRO A 91 11.58 -4.55 3.17
C PRO A 91 11.51 -3.43 2.13
N ILE A 92 10.35 -3.28 1.51
CA ILE A 92 10.02 -2.15 0.64
C ILE A 92 9.37 -1.10 1.54
N ILE A 93 10.08 0.00 1.79
CA ILE A 93 9.64 1.05 2.70
C ILE A 93 8.92 2.16 1.93
N PHE A 94 7.82 2.65 2.49
CA PHE A 94 7.02 3.75 1.97
C PHE A 94 6.92 4.85 3.04
N GLU A 95 7.41 6.05 2.72
CA GLU A 95 7.45 7.15 3.71
C GLU A 95 6.09 7.86 3.82
N ASP A 96 5.56 8.33 2.70
CA ASP A 96 4.37 9.20 2.63
C ASP A 96 3.25 8.65 1.74
N LEU A 97 3.19 7.33 1.54
CA LEU A 97 2.17 6.72 0.68
C LEU A 97 0.83 6.59 1.44
N ARG A 98 -0.11 7.45 1.07
CA ARG A 98 -1.47 7.46 1.61
C ARG A 98 -2.47 6.89 0.61
N LEU A 99 -3.44 6.18 1.14
CA LEU A 99 -4.48 5.49 0.40
C LEU A 99 -5.85 5.96 0.89
N ALA A 100 -6.77 6.20 -0.04
CA ALA A 100 -8.15 6.53 0.27
C ALA A 100 -8.93 5.29 0.73
N ALA A 101 -10.05 5.50 1.42
CA ALA A 101 -10.99 4.43 1.78
C ALA A 101 -11.37 3.57 0.55
N GLY A 102 -11.37 2.26 0.73
CA GLY A 102 -11.65 1.26 -0.31
C GLY A 102 -10.46 0.96 -1.24
N GLU A 103 -9.38 1.74 -1.21
CA GLU A 103 -8.17 1.38 -1.95
C GLU A 103 -7.50 0.16 -1.35
N THR A 104 -6.87 -0.64 -2.19
CA THR A 104 -6.33 -1.94 -1.81
C THR A 104 -4.86 -2.06 -2.20
N VAL A 105 -4.07 -2.65 -1.31
CA VAL A 105 -2.74 -3.18 -1.56
C VAL A 105 -2.86 -4.69 -1.77
N LEU A 106 -2.36 -5.16 -2.90
CA LEU A 106 -2.39 -6.56 -3.30
C LEU A 106 -0.96 -7.02 -3.54
N VAL A 107 -0.54 -8.05 -2.81
CA VAL A 107 0.72 -8.73 -3.01
C VAL A 107 0.42 -10.14 -3.50
N GLN A 108 0.99 -10.49 -4.64
CA GLN A 108 0.85 -11.80 -5.26
C GLN A 108 2.22 -12.42 -5.44
N CYS A 109 2.31 -13.75 -5.32
CA CYS A 109 3.53 -14.48 -5.61
C CYS A 109 3.28 -15.72 -6.45
N GLY A 110 4.28 -16.12 -7.23
CA GLY A 110 4.27 -17.32 -8.06
C GLY A 110 5.66 -17.94 -8.13
N SER A 111 5.70 -19.18 -8.64
CA SER A 111 6.93 -19.92 -8.84
C SER A 111 7.34 -19.94 -10.31
N ILE A 112 8.60 -19.59 -10.57
CA ILE A 112 9.25 -19.75 -11.87
C ILE A 112 9.71 -21.19 -12.02
N GLY A 113 9.36 -21.82 -13.15
CA GLY A 113 9.83 -23.16 -13.49
C GLY A 113 9.16 -24.29 -12.70
N ALA A 114 8.03 -24.02 -12.04
CA ALA A 114 7.27 -25.00 -11.24
C ALA A 114 8.06 -25.63 -10.08
N VAL A 115 8.94 -24.84 -9.47
CA VAL A 115 9.68 -25.21 -8.27
C VAL A 115 8.80 -25.00 -7.04
N LEU A 116 8.85 -25.89 -6.06
CA LEU A 116 8.13 -25.66 -4.80
C LEU A 116 8.80 -24.51 -4.07
N ILE A 117 8.02 -23.49 -3.71
CA ILE A 117 8.46 -22.35 -2.90
C ILE A 117 7.54 -22.20 -1.69
N ASP A 118 8.12 -21.71 -0.61
CA ASP A 118 7.42 -21.26 0.59
C ASP A 118 7.71 -19.76 0.78
N VAL A 119 6.66 -18.95 0.75
CA VAL A 119 6.76 -17.49 0.73
C VAL A 119 5.85 -16.89 1.79
N ASP A 120 6.43 -16.10 2.68
CA ASP A 120 5.70 -15.24 3.61
C ASP A 120 5.66 -13.81 3.10
N GLY A 121 4.48 -13.19 3.16
CA GLY A 121 4.26 -11.79 2.82
C GLY A 121 3.69 -11.03 4.00
N ILE A 122 4.22 -9.85 4.25
CA ILE A 122 3.79 -8.96 5.33
C ILE A 122 3.51 -7.59 4.73
N ILE A 123 2.36 -7.02 5.07
CA ILE A 123 2.01 -5.62 4.84
C ILE A 123 1.93 -4.95 6.22
N VAL A 124 2.70 -3.87 6.42
CA VAL A 124 2.61 -3.01 7.60
C VAL A 124 2.00 -1.69 7.17
N ALA A 125 0.89 -1.32 7.81
CA ALA A 125 0.19 -0.09 7.53
C ALA A 125 -0.41 0.51 8.80
N LYS A 126 -0.93 1.73 8.65
CA LYS A 126 -1.70 2.43 9.67
C LYS A 126 -2.96 3.00 9.04
N GLU A 127 -4.04 3.07 9.79
CA GLU A 127 -5.24 3.79 9.40
C GLU A 127 -5.55 4.88 10.42
N ALA A 128 -5.98 6.05 9.92
CA ALA A 128 -6.38 7.18 10.74
C ALA A 128 -7.75 7.70 10.29
N VAL A 129 -8.61 8.06 11.24
CA VAL A 129 -9.95 8.60 10.97
C VAL A 129 -9.82 9.94 10.22
N ILE A 130 -10.69 10.15 9.22
CA ILE A 130 -10.79 11.38 8.42
C ILE A 130 -11.50 12.50 9.18
#